data_AF-A0A838QTV0-F1
#
_entry.id   AF-A0A838QTV0-F1
#
_cell.length_a   1.000
_cell.length_b   1.000
_cell.length_c   1.000
_cell.angle_alpha   90.00
_cell.angle_beta   90.00
_cell.angle_gamma   90.00
#
_symmetry.space_group_name_H-M   'P 1'
#
loop_
_entity.id
_entity.type
_entity.pdbx_description
1 polymer ?
#
loop_
_entity_poly.entity_id
_entity_poly.type
_entity_poly.pdbx_seq_one_letter_code
_entity_poly.pdbx_strand_id
1 'polypeptide(L)'
;MSETQVKEKLSPVEGFKSDSQYLLGPIAQELVDGTDHVGKESIQLLKHHGTYQQDNRDDRGGDGKSYSFMVRSAIPGGKLTSDQLLAELDLCDEVGNATLRITTRQGLQLHGILKDNLQQTIHRINEVQLTTLAACGDVSRNVMCSPAPYKGDPVYDQMQALCNQLASFVRPRTRAYHELWLIDEATRERQLAGGGNYEHGPKGDDVEPLYGPTYLPRKFKIGVALPSDNITDLYAQDLGFMAIAENWKITGYNVLVGGSFGVTPSAEKTFVAVAQPMCFASPSQVLGVTEAVMKVQRDFGNRSDRKIARMKYLIHHWGLERFKQKVEEYYGAPLAPPRPVVVTELNDGLGWHAQGDGKWFYGLNVENGRIKDEGDLRLKTALREVCRTLAPPLRLTPHQSIIFCDLKESDRARLVEIFRRNGVPLSEDISAVRRWSMACPALPTCGLAVTESERILPSMIDQLETELDSLGLGGEVFTTRMTGCPNGCARPYNSDIGLVGKTKEKYTILLG
;
A
#
# COMPACT_ATOMS: atom_id res chain seq x y z
N MET A 1 -26.45 -38.12 -14.47
CA MET A 1 -27.40 -37.21 -13.80
C MET A 1 -26.82 -35.82 -13.89
N SER A 2 -27.47 -34.91 -14.63
CA SER A 2 -27.00 -33.55 -14.85
C SER A 2 -27.14 -32.74 -13.56
N GLU A 3 -26.02 -32.48 -12.88
CA GLU A 3 -25.97 -31.46 -11.84
C GLU A 3 -26.32 -30.12 -12.48
N THR A 4 -27.50 -29.62 -12.14
CA THR A 4 -27.92 -28.27 -12.49
C THR A 4 -26.98 -27.34 -11.75
N GLN A 5 -25.96 -26.80 -12.44
CA GLN A 5 -25.10 -25.75 -11.90
C GLN A 5 -25.99 -24.57 -11.54
N VAL A 6 -26.35 -24.45 -10.26
CA VAL A 6 -26.97 -23.24 -9.72
C VAL A 6 -25.94 -22.14 -9.93
N LYS A 7 -26.19 -21.28 -10.92
CA LYS A 7 -25.31 -20.15 -11.25
C LYS A 7 -25.28 -19.24 -10.01
N GLU A 8 -24.18 -19.28 -9.25
CA GLU A 8 -24.07 -18.49 -8.03
C GLU A 8 -24.31 -17.01 -8.34
N LYS A 9 -25.12 -16.36 -7.49
CA LYS A 9 -25.43 -14.93 -7.63
C LYS A 9 -24.17 -14.11 -7.34
N LEU A 10 -23.68 -13.40 -8.36
CA LEU A 10 -22.53 -12.51 -8.25
C LEU A 10 -22.80 -11.34 -7.29
N SER A 11 -21.73 -10.83 -6.66
CA SER A 11 -21.83 -9.62 -5.85
C SER A 11 -22.18 -8.40 -6.71
N PRO A 12 -22.88 -7.38 -6.17
CA PRO A 12 -23.22 -6.17 -6.94
C PRO A 12 -22.00 -5.46 -7.55
N VAL A 13 -20.83 -5.56 -6.93
CA VAL A 13 -19.59 -4.95 -7.44
C VAL A 13 -19.14 -5.57 -8.76
N GLU A 14 -19.46 -6.83 -9.01
CA GLU A 14 -19.15 -7.45 -10.30
C GLU A 14 -20.01 -6.86 -11.42
N GLY A 15 -21.29 -6.58 -11.15
CA GLY A 15 -22.17 -5.87 -12.08
C GLY A 15 -21.68 -4.45 -12.36
N PHE A 16 -21.33 -3.69 -11.32
CA PHE A 16 -20.74 -2.37 -11.50
C PHE A 16 -19.48 -2.40 -12.38
N LYS A 17 -18.60 -3.40 -12.20
CA LYS A 17 -17.40 -3.52 -13.04
C LYS A 17 -17.74 -3.89 -14.48
N SER A 18 -18.62 -4.88 -14.71
CA SER A 18 -18.99 -5.29 -16.07
C SER A 18 -19.64 -4.17 -16.86
N ASP A 19 -20.46 -3.36 -16.20
CA ASP A 19 -21.29 -2.35 -16.86
C ASP A 19 -20.54 -1.01 -17.03
N SER A 20 -19.40 -0.85 -16.34
CA SER A 20 -18.64 0.40 -16.28
C SER A 20 -17.83 0.76 -17.52
N GLN A 21 -17.75 -0.09 -18.55
CA GLN A 21 -16.82 0.11 -19.68
C GLN A 21 -15.37 0.29 -19.19
N TYR A 22 -14.84 -0.73 -18.50
CA TYR A 22 -13.49 -0.73 -17.94
C TYR A 22 -13.19 0.43 -16.99
N LEU A 23 -14.10 0.64 -16.02
CA LEU A 23 -14.00 1.58 -14.91
C LEU A 23 -14.39 3.03 -15.21
N LEU A 24 -14.88 3.34 -16.41
CA LEU A 24 -15.37 4.68 -16.74
C LEU A 24 -16.65 5.02 -15.96
N GLY A 25 -17.68 4.19 -16.14
CA GLY A 25 -18.97 4.29 -15.46
C GLY A 25 -19.60 5.69 -15.50
N PRO A 26 -20.45 6.03 -14.52
CA PRO A 26 -21.09 7.34 -14.45
C PRO A 26 -20.18 8.43 -13.83
N ILE A 27 -18.89 8.16 -13.56
CA ILE A 27 -18.01 9.04 -12.77
C ILE A 27 -17.97 10.46 -13.35
N ALA A 28 -17.74 10.62 -14.65
CA ALA A 28 -17.65 11.93 -15.29
C ALA A 28 -18.93 12.78 -15.08
N GLN A 29 -20.09 12.15 -15.21
CA GLN A 29 -21.37 12.83 -15.02
C GLN A 29 -21.59 13.20 -13.56
N GLU A 30 -21.25 12.31 -12.64
CA GLU A 30 -21.41 12.55 -11.21
C GLU A 30 -20.43 13.62 -10.71
N LEU A 31 -19.20 13.72 -11.23
CA LEU A 31 -18.23 14.75 -10.83
C LEU A 31 -18.74 16.19 -11.01
N VAL A 32 -19.69 16.42 -11.92
CA VAL A 32 -20.22 17.75 -12.26
C VAL A 32 -21.71 17.93 -11.93
N ASP A 33 -22.33 17.00 -11.19
CA ASP A 33 -23.76 17.02 -10.91
C ASP A 33 -24.20 17.98 -9.79
N GLY A 34 -23.25 18.69 -9.17
CA GLY A 34 -23.50 19.66 -8.09
C GLY A 34 -23.74 19.05 -6.71
N THR A 35 -23.67 17.72 -6.55
CA THR A 35 -23.70 17.06 -5.24
C THR A 35 -22.30 16.96 -4.63
N ASP A 36 -22.19 16.78 -3.31
CA ASP A 36 -20.92 16.63 -2.58
C ASP A 36 -20.42 15.17 -2.47
N HIS A 37 -21.16 14.22 -3.03
CA HIS A 37 -20.87 12.79 -3.01
C HIS A 37 -21.13 12.13 -4.36
N VAL A 38 -20.83 10.85 -4.47
CA VAL A 38 -21.05 10.05 -5.68
C VAL A 38 -21.95 8.85 -5.39
N GLY A 39 -22.53 8.29 -6.45
CA GLY A 39 -23.44 7.14 -6.38
C GLY A 39 -22.75 5.84 -5.97
N LYS A 40 -23.54 4.82 -5.63
CA LYS A 40 -23.04 3.52 -5.16
C LYS A 40 -22.06 2.86 -6.13
N GLU A 41 -22.30 3.01 -7.43
CA GLU A 41 -21.45 2.49 -8.49
C GLU A 41 -20.10 3.19 -8.51
N SER A 42 -20.08 4.52 -8.65
CA SER A 42 -18.86 5.34 -8.62
C SER A 42 -18.07 5.17 -7.33
N ILE A 43 -18.70 5.01 -6.16
CA ILE A 43 -17.99 4.67 -4.91
C ILE A 43 -17.12 3.41 -5.09
N GLN A 44 -17.55 2.42 -5.87
CA GLN A 44 -16.76 1.22 -6.14
C GLN A 44 -15.74 1.43 -7.25
N LEU A 45 -16.12 2.12 -8.33
CA LEU A 45 -15.25 2.35 -9.48
C LEU A 45 -14.08 3.28 -9.15
N LEU A 46 -14.32 4.41 -8.45
CA LEU A 46 -13.30 5.38 -8.01
C LEU A 46 -12.15 4.74 -7.23
N LYS A 47 -12.40 3.62 -6.55
CA LYS A 47 -11.33 2.87 -5.86
C LYS A 47 -10.26 2.43 -6.84
N HIS A 48 -10.57 2.07 -8.08
CA HIS A 48 -9.55 1.71 -9.06
C HIS A 48 -8.74 2.92 -9.55
N HIS A 49 -9.28 4.13 -9.40
CA HIS A 49 -8.60 5.41 -9.64
C HIS A 49 -7.91 5.95 -8.37
N GLY A 50 -7.74 5.11 -7.34
CA GLY A 50 -7.03 5.47 -6.11
C GLY A 50 -7.84 6.25 -5.08
N THR A 51 -9.14 6.42 -5.31
CA THR A 51 -9.98 7.33 -4.53
C THR A 51 -11.02 6.59 -3.68
N TYR A 52 -11.24 7.06 -2.46
CA TYR A 52 -12.34 6.62 -1.58
C TYR A 52 -13.17 7.82 -1.16
N GLN A 53 -14.48 7.78 -1.39
CA GLN A 53 -15.40 8.63 -0.66
C GLN A 53 -15.41 8.22 0.81
N GLN A 54 -15.31 9.22 1.68
CA GLN A 54 -15.32 9.15 3.13
C GLN A 54 -16.29 10.20 3.66
N ASP A 55 -16.51 10.16 4.96
CA ASP A 55 -17.13 11.24 5.69
C ASP A 55 -16.44 11.41 7.04
N ASN A 56 -16.44 12.64 7.56
CA ASN A 56 -15.92 12.90 8.90
C ASN A 56 -16.90 12.37 9.94
N ARG A 57 -16.51 11.29 10.62
CA ARG A 57 -17.38 10.62 11.60
C ARG A 57 -17.49 11.35 12.93
N ASP A 58 -16.59 12.29 13.23
CA ASP A 58 -16.70 13.13 14.42
C ASP A 58 -17.83 14.18 14.25
N ASP A 59 -18.16 14.55 13.01
CA ASP A 59 -19.22 15.52 12.70
C ASP A 59 -20.63 14.88 12.61
N ARG A 60 -20.71 13.54 12.69
CA ARG A 60 -21.98 12.81 12.60
C ARG A 60 -22.85 13.11 13.83
N GLY A 61 -23.71 14.11 13.70
CA GLY A 61 -24.55 14.67 14.76
C GLY A 61 -25.05 16.08 14.44
N GLY A 62 -24.41 16.77 13.48
CA GLY A 62 -24.90 18.02 12.86
C GLY A 62 -25.83 17.79 11.66
N ASP A 63 -25.79 18.68 10.66
CA ASP A 63 -26.70 18.74 9.50
C ASP A 63 -26.58 17.58 8.48
N GLY A 64 -25.88 16.50 8.81
CA GLY A 64 -25.73 15.33 7.94
C GLY A 64 -24.31 14.75 7.97
N LYS A 65 -23.87 14.21 6.82
CA LYS A 65 -22.51 13.69 6.65
C LYS A 65 -21.65 14.73 5.96
N SER A 66 -20.52 15.08 6.57
CA SER A 66 -19.47 15.89 5.93
C SER A 66 -18.67 15.00 4.97
N TYR A 67 -19.09 14.92 3.69
CA TYR A 67 -18.40 14.09 2.70
C TYR A 67 -17.05 14.70 2.30
N SER A 68 -16.08 13.82 2.07
CA SER A 68 -14.79 14.14 1.48
C SER A 68 -14.21 12.89 0.83
N PHE A 69 -13.04 13.02 0.22
CA PHE A 69 -12.37 11.95 -0.46
C PHE A 69 -10.94 11.80 0.05
N MET A 70 -10.50 10.54 0.15
CA MET A 70 -9.09 10.20 0.27
C MET A 70 -8.58 9.77 -1.10
N VAL A 71 -7.45 10.36 -1.50
CA VAL A 71 -6.72 10.03 -2.70
C VAL A 71 -5.41 9.35 -2.29
N ARG A 72 -5.08 8.24 -2.95
CA ARG A 72 -3.88 7.46 -2.66
C ARG A 72 -2.98 7.33 -3.87
N SER A 73 -1.70 7.64 -3.69
CA SER A 73 -0.66 7.46 -4.69
C SER A 73 -0.08 6.04 -4.63
N ALA A 74 0.20 5.46 -5.80
CA ALA A 74 0.93 4.20 -5.97
C ALA A 74 2.40 4.51 -6.26
N ILE A 75 3.28 4.09 -5.36
CA ILE A 75 4.72 4.41 -5.37
C ILE A 75 5.50 3.09 -5.25
N PRO A 76 5.76 2.37 -6.35
CA PRO A 76 6.42 1.07 -6.32
C PRO A 76 7.74 1.10 -5.55
N GLY A 77 7.93 0.15 -4.63
CA GLY A 77 9.13 0.08 -3.80
C GLY A 77 9.36 1.30 -2.90
N GLY A 78 8.38 2.21 -2.79
CA GLY A 78 8.44 3.44 -2.00
C GLY A 78 9.29 4.55 -2.58
N LYS A 79 9.83 4.43 -3.80
CA LYS A 79 10.77 5.42 -4.37
C LYS A 79 10.05 6.70 -4.81
N LEU A 80 10.50 7.84 -4.29
CA LEU A 80 9.92 9.17 -4.50
C LEU A 80 11.03 10.21 -4.65
N THR A 81 10.84 11.26 -5.44
CA THR A 81 11.78 12.41 -5.48
C THR A 81 11.38 13.47 -4.44
N SER A 82 12.33 14.35 -4.09
CA SER A 82 12.02 15.51 -3.23
C SER A 82 10.93 16.41 -3.83
N ASP A 83 10.95 16.65 -5.14
CA ASP A 83 9.93 17.45 -5.84
C ASP A 83 8.54 16.81 -5.78
N GLN A 84 8.47 15.48 -5.93
CA GLN A 84 7.22 14.74 -5.81
C GLN A 84 6.64 14.83 -4.39
N LEU A 85 7.48 14.73 -3.35
CA LEU A 85 7.02 14.93 -1.98
C LEU A 85 6.54 16.37 -1.76
N LEU A 86 7.26 17.37 -2.27
CA LEU A 86 6.87 18.78 -2.15
C LEU A 86 5.50 19.03 -2.79
N ALA A 87 5.24 18.49 -3.97
CA ALA A 87 3.94 18.62 -4.65
C ALA A 87 2.79 17.95 -3.89
N GLU A 88 3.02 16.77 -3.30
CA GLU A 88 2.05 16.10 -2.43
C GLU A 88 1.76 16.94 -1.17
N LEU A 89 2.77 17.59 -0.59
CA LEU A 89 2.59 18.51 0.55
C LEU A 89 1.83 19.78 0.16
N ASP A 90 2.08 20.33 -1.03
CA ASP A 90 1.34 21.48 -1.57
C ASP A 90 -0.14 21.14 -1.76
N LEU A 91 -0.44 19.98 -2.36
CA LEU A 91 -1.82 19.50 -2.51
C LEU A 91 -2.53 19.31 -1.17
N CYS A 92 -1.85 18.77 -0.16
CA CYS A 92 -2.41 18.65 1.18
C CYS A 92 -2.84 20.02 1.75
N ASP A 93 -2.03 21.07 1.54
CA ASP A 93 -2.28 22.42 2.04
C ASP A 93 -3.37 23.15 1.27
N GLU A 94 -3.42 22.96 -0.06
CA GLU A 94 -4.32 23.70 -0.94
C GLU A 94 -5.73 23.09 -1.03
N VAL A 95 -5.84 21.77 -1.11
CA VAL A 95 -7.11 21.08 -1.43
C VAL A 95 -7.49 19.96 -0.46
N GLY A 96 -6.56 19.55 0.41
CA GLY A 96 -6.77 18.51 1.43
C GLY A 96 -6.97 19.06 2.84
N ASN A 97 -6.71 18.21 3.83
CA ASN A 97 -6.81 18.56 5.24
C ASN A 97 -5.48 19.02 5.87
N ALA A 98 -4.55 19.55 5.07
CA ALA A 98 -3.22 20.00 5.45
C ALA A 98 -2.30 18.91 6.05
N THR A 99 -2.65 17.62 5.92
CA THR A 99 -1.82 16.49 6.38
C THR A 99 -1.60 15.46 5.27
N LEU A 100 -0.42 14.84 5.28
CA LEU A 100 -0.06 13.74 4.39
C LEU A 100 0.16 12.47 5.21
N ARG A 101 -0.12 11.30 4.63
CA ARG A 101 -0.01 10.02 5.34
C ARG A 101 0.80 8.99 4.55
N ILE A 102 1.99 8.64 5.03
CA ILE A 102 2.77 7.49 4.54
C ILE A 102 2.05 6.21 4.97
N THR A 103 1.94 5.21 4.11
CA THR A 103 1.12 4.02 4.39
C THR A 103 1.94 2.78 4.69
N THR A 104 1.29 1.76 5.25
CA THR A 104 1.86 0.39 5.41
C THR A 104 2.25 -0.29 4.10
N ARG A 105 1.96 0.34 2.94
CA ARG A 105 2.31 -0.16 1.62
C ARG A 105 3.19 0.78 0.81
N GLN A 106 4.00 1.61 1.48
CA GLN A 106 4.96 2.50 0.82
C GLN A 106 4.32 3.50 -0.16
N GLY A 107 3.04 3.80 0.00
CA GLY A 107 2.34 4.87 -0.75
C GLY A 107 1.98 6.04 0.16
N LEU A 108 1.39 7.08 -0.43
CA LEU A 108 0.90 8.29 0.26
C LEU A 108 -0.63 8.36 0.21
N GLN A 109 -1.24 9.00 1.22
CA GLN A 109 -2.66 9.32 1.23
C GLN A 109 -2.89 10.78 1.60
N LEU A 110 -3.63 11.49 0.74
CA LEU A 110 -4.20 12.79 1.02
C LEU A 110 -5.65 12.59 1.47
N HIS A 111 -6.06 13.26 2.54
CA HIS A 111 -7.41 13.16 3.08
C HIS A 111 -8.10 14.51 3.03
N GLY A 112 -9.43 14.52 3.03
CA GLY A 112 -10.23 15.75 3.09
C GLY A 112 -10.41 16.44 1.75
N ILE A 113 -10.13 15.76 0.63
CA ILE A 113 -10.31 16.33 -0.71
C ILE A 113 -11.81 16.45 -0.98
N LEU A 114 -12.30 17.64 -1.32
CA LEU A 114 -13.69 17.83 -1.74
C LEU A 114 -13.90 17.28 -3.15
N LYS A 115 -15.15 16.91 -3.49
CA LYS A 115 -15.48 16.30 -4.79
C LYS A 115 -15.00 17.15 -5.97
N ASP A 116 -15.28 18.45 -5.91
CA ASP A 116 -14.92 19.42 -6.95
C ASP A 116 -13.40 19.54 -7.17
N ASN A 117 -12.60 19.20 -6.16
CA ASN A 117 -11.14 19.24 -6.23
C ASN A 117 -10.52 17.92 -6.69
N LEU A 118 -11.29 16.85 -6.91
CA LEU A 118 -10.75 15.52 -7.24
C LEU A 118 -9.96 15.52 -8.55
N GLN A 119 -10.51 16.16 -9.59
CA GLN A 119 -9.88 16.19 -10.91
C GLN A 119 -8.55 16.95 -10.86
N GLN A 120 -8.55 18.17 -10.30
CA GLN A 120 -7.33 18.94 -10.08
C GLN A 120 -6.29 18.17 -9.26
N THR A 121 -6.72 17.49 -8.19
CA THR A 121 -5.82 16.73 -7.31
C THR A 121 -5.14 15.60 -8.07
N ILE A 122 -5.91 14.75 -8.77
CA ILE A 122 -5.35 13.59 -9.49
C ILE A 122 -4.50 14.05 -10.68
N HIS A 123 -4.91 15.13 -11.36
CA HIS A 123 -4.16 15.74 -12.45
C HIS A 123 -2.76 16.20 -11.98
N ARG A 124 -2.69 16.99 -10.91
CA ARG A 124 -1.41 17.50 -10.36
C ARG A 124 -0.50 16.40 -9.82
N ILE A 125 -1.07 15.35 -9.21
CA ILE A 125 -0.29 14.15 -8.85
C ILE A 125 0.35 13.55 -10.11
N ASN A 126 -0.36 13.55 -11.24
CA ASN A 126 0.17 13.04 -12.49
C ASN A 126 1.25 13.93 -13.12
N GLU A 127 1.13 15.26 -13.04
CA GLU A 127 2.13 16.20 -13.55
C GLU A 127 3.52 15.97 -12.96
N VAL A 128 3.61 15.54 -11.68
CA VAL A 128 4.87 15.15 -11.04
C VAL A 128 5.25 13.69 -11.23
N GLN A 129 4.66 13.02 -12.23
CA GLN A 129 4.93 11.63 -12.61
C GLN A 129 4.56 10.59 -11.54
N LEU A 130 3.67 10.94 -10.61
CA LEU A 130 2.99 9.98 -9.75
C LEU A 130 1.68 9.51 -10.37
N THR A 131 1.08 8.48 -9.79
CA THR A 131 -0.23 7.97 -10.24
C THR A 131 -1.03 7.45 -9.07
N THR A 132 -2.35 7.59 -9.15
CA THR A 132 -3.30 7.01 -8.19
C THR A 132 -3.97 5.75 -8.75
N LEU A 133 -3.76 5.46 -10.06
CA LEU A 133 -4.28 4.28 -10.74
C LEU A 133 -3.86 3.01 -9.99
N ALA A 134 -4.82 2.15 -9.70
CA ALA A 134 -4.65 0.88 -9.00
C ALA A 134 -4.05 0.97 -7.58
N ALA A 135 -3.97 2.16 -6.98
CA ALA A 135 -3.61 2.28 -5.55
C ALA A 135 -4.66 1.60 -4.63
N CYS A 136 -5.90 1.55 -5.12
CA CYS A 136 -7.07 1.02 -4.46
C CYS A 136 -7.83 0.04 -5.41
N GLY A 137 -9.06 -0.41 -5.08
CA GLY A 137 -9.84 -1.27 -5.99
C GLY A 137 -9.56 -2.79 -5.93
N ASP A 138 -10.16 -3.54 -6.86
CA ASP A 138 -10.07 -4.99 -7.05
C ASP A 138 -9.02 -5.33 -8.14
N VAL A 139 -7.79 -4.90 -7.85
CA VAL A 139 -6.64 -4.88 -8.77
C VAL A 139 -5.37 -5.12 -7.94
N SER A 140 -4.23 -5.36 -8.60
CA SER A 140 -2.94 -5.34 -7.92
C SER A 140 -2.69 -3.99 -7.28
N ARG A 141 -2.35 -3.99 -5.99
CA ARG A 141 -2.00 -2.80 -5.20
C ARG A 141 -0.52 -2.46 -5.38
N ASN A 142 -0.09 -1.38 -4.72
CA ASN A 142 1.32 -1.00 -4.69
C ASN A 142 2.23 -2.19 -4.38
N VAL A 143 3.20 -2.44 -5.26
CA VAL A 143 4.20 -3.50 -5.12
C VAL A 143 5.27 -3.00 -4.16
N MET A 144 5.53 -3.78 -3.12
CA MET A 144 6.46 -3.39 -2.06
C MET A 144 7.83 -4.02 -2.27
N CYS A 145 8.86 -3.32 -1.81
CA CYS A 145 10.25 -3.77 -1.80
C CYS A 145 10.97 -3.13 -0.61
N SER A 146 12.06 -3.72 -0.14
CA SER A 146 12.87 -3.10 0.91
C SER A 146 13.26 -1.66 0.51
N PRO A 147 13.07 -0.68 1.41
CA PRO A 147 13.42 0.71 1.15
C PRO A 147 14.91 0.96 1.37
N ALA A 148 15.72 0.06 1.92
CA ALA A 148 17.14 0.36 2.18
C ALA A 148 17.94 0.59 0.88
N PRO A 149 18.67 1.71 0.74
CA PRO A 149 19.41 2.08 -0.48
C PRO A 149 20.88 1.60 -0.46
N TYR A 150 21.17 0.42 0.09
CA TYR A 150 22.54 -0.10 0.11
C TYR A 150 23.09 -0.26 -1.31
N LYS A 151 24.17 0.46 -1.60
CA LYS A 151 24.95 0.42 -2.84
C LYS A 151 26.15 -0.51 -2.75
N GLY A 152 26.61 -0.81 -1.54
CA GLY A 152 27.57 -1.89 -1.27
C GLY A 152 26.99 -3.29 -1.47
N ASP A 153 25.66 -3.41 -1.58
CA ASP A 153 24.95 -4.65 -1.87
C ASP A 153 24.03 -4.49 -3.10
N PRO A 154 24.46 -4.90 -4.31
CA PRO A 154 23.67 -4.76 -5.53
C PRO A 154 22.41 -5.64 -5.54
N VAL A 155 22.19 -6.53 -4.56
CA VAL A 155 20.95 -7.29 -4.44
C VAL A 155 19.76 -6.37 -4.16
N TYR A 156 19.96 -5.30 -3.38
CA TYR A 156 18.92 -4.31 -3.12
C TYR A 156 18.45 -3.60 -4.39
N ASP A 157 19.37 -3.22 -5.27
CA ASP A 157 19.04 -2.62 -6.55
C ASP A 157 18.37 -3.63 -7.51
N GLN A 158 18.79 -4.91 -7.50
CA GLN A 158 18.12 -5.98 -8.26
C GLN A 158 16.67 -6.21 -7.80
N MET A 159 16.41 -6.22 -6.48
CA MET A 159 15.04 -6.33 -5.96
C MET A 159 14.18 -5.13 -6.33
N GLN A 160 14.72 -3.92 -6.26
CA GLN A 160 14.02 -2.70 -6.66
C GLN A 160 13.73 -2.70 -8.18
N ALA A 161 14.65 -3.21 -9.01
CA ALA A 161 14.41 -3.40 -10.43
C ALA A 161 13.26 -4.39 -10.69
N LEU A 162 13.24 -5.53 -10.01
CA LEU A 162 12.12 -6.48 -10.11
C LEU A 162 10.80 -5.86 -9.64
N CYS A 163 10.80 -5.11 -8.53
CA CYS A 163 9.63 -4.41 -8.03
C CYS A 163 9.02 -3.47 -9.10
N ASN A 164 9.87 -2.71 -9.80
CA ASN A 164 9.43 -1.83 -10.89
C ASN A 164 8.88 -2.62 -12.08
N GLN A 165 9.54 -3.73 -12.46
CA GLN A 165 9.06 -4.61 -13.52
C GLN A 165 7.69 -5.19 -13.19
N LEU A 166 7.51 -5.73 -11.98
CA LEU A 166 6.24 -6.26 -11.49
C LEU A 166 5.16 -5.18 -11.47
N ALA A 167 5.45 -4.00 -10.91
CA ALA A 167 4.48 -2.90 -10.84
C ALA A 167 4.04 -2.41 -12.22
N SER A 168 4.94 -2.40 -13.19
CA SER A 168 4.64 -2.04 -14.58
C SER A 168 3.84 -3.15 -15.27
N PHE A 169 4.22 -4.41 -15.07
CA PHE A 169 3.59 -5.58 -15.65
C PHE A 169 2.12 -5.74 -15.22
N VAL A 170 1.83 -5.51 -13.93
CA VAL A 170 0.48 -5.67 -13.37
C VAL A 170 -0.35 -4.38 -13.41
N ARG A 171 0.13 -3.31 -14.05
CA ARG A 171 -0.63 -2.07 -14.18
C ARG A 171 -1.84 -2.28 -15.10
N PRO A 172 -3.05 -1.82 -14.74
CA PRO A 172 -4.19 -1.79 -15.65
C PRO A 172 -3.87 -1.02 -16.93
N ARG A 173 -4.47 -1.42 -18.04
CA ARG A 173 -4.34 -0.76 -19.34
C ARG A 173 -5.57 0.06 -19.73
N THR A 174 -6.54 0.20 -18.83
CA THR A 174 -7.76 1.00 -19.04
C THR A 174 -7.47 2.45 -19.43
N ARG A 175 -8.29 2.97 -20.36
CA ARG A 175 -8.31 4.38 -20.75
C ARG A 175 -9.03 5.25 -19.75
N ALA A 176 -9.96 4.69 -18.96
CA ALA A 176 -10.85 5.44 -18.08
C ALA A 176 -10.09 6.40 -17.16
N TYR A 177 -8.89 6.01 -16.68
CA TYR A 177 -8.08 6.89 -15.85
C TYR A 177 -7.63 8.16 -16.58
N HIS A 178 -7.11 8.01 -17.80
CA HIS A 178 -6.67 9.16 -18.60
C HIS A 178 -7.87 10.01 -19.04
N GLU A 179 -8.98 9.38 -19.41
CA GLU A 179 -10.19 10.06 -19.86
C GLU A 179 -10.89 10.86 -18.77
N LEU A 180 -10.82 10.43 -17.51
CA LEU A 180 -11.44 11.12 -16.40
C LEU A 180 -10.56 12.21 -15.78
N TRP A 181 -9.24 12.01 -15.75
CA TRP A 181 -8.37 12.82 -14.88
C TRP A 181 -7.31 13.64 -15.62
N LEU A 182 -6.99 13.30 -16.87
CA LEU A 182 -5.84 13.89 -17.59
C LEU A 182 -6.25 14.61 -18.89
N ILE A 183 -7.52 14.98 -19.02
CA ILE A 183 -7.98 15.86 -20.09
C ILE A 183 -7.78 17.30 -19.63
N ASP A 184 -7.05 18.07 -20.41
CA ASP A 184 -6.95 19.52 -20.23
C ASP A 184 -8.30 20.17 -20.63
N GLU A 185 -8.92 20.91 -19.72
CA GLU A 185 -10.27 21.45 -19.95
C GLU A 185 -10.31 22.58 -20.99
N ALA A 186 -9.20 23.30 -21.18
CA ALA A 186 -9.10 24.43 -22.10
C ALA A 186 -8.88 23.98 -23.55
N THR A 187 -8.07 22.94 -23.74
CA THR A 187 -7.62 22.44 -25.05
C THR A 187 -8.33 21.15 -25.46
N ARG A 188 -8.94 20.43 -24.49
CA ARG A 188 -9.48 19.07 -24.63
C ARG A 188 -8.44 18.05 -25.11
N GLU A 189 -7.15 18.35 -24.99
CA GLU A 189 -6.07 17.46 -25.38
C GLU A 189 -5.81 16.41 -24.28
N ARG A 190 -5.41 15.20 -24.71
CA ARG A 190 -5.03 14.09 -23.82
C ARG A 190 -3.52 14.07 -23.72
N GLN A 191 -2.97 14.37 -22.54
CA GLN A 191 -1.52 14.37 -22.34
C GLN A 191 -1.08 13.24 -21.40
N LEU A 192 0.02 12.57 -21.74
CA LEU A 192 0.80 11.79 -20.79
C LEU A 192 1.79 12.73 -20.10
N ALA A 193 1.97 12.62 -18.78
CA ALA A 193 3.02 13.34 -18.05
C ALA A 193 4.46 13.08 -18.55
N GLY A 194 4.66 12.11 -19.46
CA GLY A 194 5.93 11.84 -20.15
C GLY A 194 6.03 12.36 -21.59
N GLY A 195 5.10 13.20 -22.06
CA GLY A 195 5.16 13.83 -23.39
C GLY A 195 4.84 12.93 -24.59
N GLY A 196 4.24 11.75 -24.36
CA GLY A 196 3.79 10.85 -25.42
C GLY A 196 2.30 11.04 -25.77
N ASN A 197 1.95 10.86 -27.05
CA ASN A 197 0.56 10.72 -27.47
C ASN A 197 0.06 9.31 -27.16
N TYR A 198 -1.14 9.21 -26.60
CA TYR A 198 -1.75 7.92 -26.26
C TYR A 198 -2.24 7.21 -27.52
N GLU A 199 -1.44 6.30 -28.09
CA GLU A 199 -1.86 5.44 -29.19
C GLU A 199 -2.67 4.25 -28.66
N HIS A 200 -3.99 4.38 -28.69
CA HIS A 200 -4.93 3.26 -28.57
C HIS A 200 -5.95 3.33 -29.70
N GLY A 201 -6.50 2.18 -30.08
CA GLY A 201 -7.54 2.05 -31.11
C GLY A 201 -8.82 2.83 -30.83
N PRO A 202 -9.89 2.62 -31.63
CA PRO A 202 -11.16 3.33 -31.48
C PRO A 202 -11.75 3.21 -30.05
N LYS A 203 -12.57 4.19 -29.66
CA LYS A 203 -13.33 4.15 -28.40
C LYS A 203 -14.22 2.91 -28.39
N GLY A 204 -14.11 2.05 -27.37
CA GLY A 204 -14.89 0.82 -27.25
C GLY A 204 -14.12 -0.49 -27.46
N ASP A 205 -12.85 -0.43 -27.89
CA ASP A 205 -11.95 -1.60 -28.06
C ASP A 205 -11.05 -1.87 -26.83
N ASP A 206 -11.41 -1.35 -25.66
CA ASP A 206 -10.61 -1.56 -24.46
C ASP A 206 -10.53 -3.05 -24.13
N VAL A 207 -9.30 -3.55 -23.98
CA VAL A 207 -9.01 -4.90 -23.53
C VAL A 207 -8.07 -4.80 -22.35
N GLU A 208 -8.50 -5.33 -21.21
CA GLU A 208 -7.64 -5.57 -20.05
C GLU A 208 -7.03 -6.98 -20.15
N PRO A 209 -5.77 -7.14 -20.62
CA PRO A 209 -5.27 -8.47 -21.01
C PRO A 209 -5.11 -9.40 -19.80
N LEU A 210 -4.69 -8.83 -18.67
CA LEU A 210 -4.52 -9.55 -17.42
C LEU A 210 -5.83 -9.59 -16.61
N TYR A 211 -6.51 -8.45 -16.51
CA TYR A 211 -7.63 -8.25 -15.58
C TYR A 211 -8.98 -8.69 -16.15
N GLY A 212 -9.17 -8.63 -17.47
CA GLY A 212 -10.47 -8.82 -18.11
C GLY A 212 -11.49 -7.74 -17.71
N PRO A 213 -12.74 -7.86 -18.18
CA PRO A 213 -13.77 -6.83 -18.00
C PRO A 213 -14.18 -6.61 -16.54
N THR A 214 -14.00 -7.61 -15.68
CA THR A 214 -14.41 -7.56 -14.27
C THR A 214 -13.24 -7.50 -13.30
N TYR A 215 -12.01 -7.30 -13.79
CA TYR A 215 -10.81 -7.26 -12.95
C TYR A 215 -10.69 -8.49 -12.03
N LEU A 216 -9.97 -8.36 -10.91
CA LEU A 216 -9.88 -9.44 -9.93
C LEU A 216 -11.14 -9.49 -9.04
N PRO A 217 -11.39 -10.61 -8.34
CA PRO A 217 -12.48 -10.69 -7.36
C PRO A 217 -12.29 -9.73 -6.18
N ARG A 218 -11.03 -9.39 -5.86
CA ARG A 218 -10.66 -8.50 -4.76
C ARG A 218 -9.25 -7.95 -4.96
N LYS A 219 -8.83 -7.01 -4.09
CA LYS A 219 -7.45 -6.49 -4.02
C LYS A 219 -6.42 -7.64 -4.04
N PHE A 220 -5.32 -7.43 -4.74
CA PHE A 220 -4.18 -8.35 -4.81
C PHE A 220 -2.91 -7.61 -4.40
N LYS A 221 -2.07 -8.21 -3.55
CA LYS A 221 -0.92 -7.56 -2.93
C LYS A 221 0.35 -8.32 -3.29
N ILE A 222 1.35 -7.59 -3.77
CA ILE A 222 2.65 -8.14 -4.15
C ILE A 222 3.74 -7.52 -3.27
N GLY A 223 4.74 -8.31 -2.89
CA GLY A 223 5.95 -7.84 -2.22
C GLY A 223 7.20 -8.62 -2.64
N VAL A 224 8.35 -7.95 -2.57
CA VAL A 224 9.70 -8.52 -2.76
C VAL A 224 10.50 -8.28 -1.48
N ALA A 225 11.29 -9.27 -1.05
CA ALA A 225 12.09 -9.16 0.16
C ALA A 225 13.29 -10.12 0.14
N LEU A 226 14.22 -9.92 1.08
CA LEU A 226 15.27 -10.88 1.40
C LEU A 226 14.93 -11.66 2.67
N PRO A 227 15.52 -12.85 2.87
CA PRO A 227 15.50 -13.55 4.14
C PRO A 227 16.01 -12.67 5.30
N SER A 228 17.10 -11.94 5.07
CA SER A 228 17.69 -10.99 6.02
C SER A 228 17.02 -9.61 6.04
N ASP A 229 15.98 -9.41 5.23
CA ASP A 229 15.24 -8.16 5.19
C ASP A 229 13.80 -8.40 4.74
N ASN A 230 12.97 -8.84 5.69
CA ASN A 230 11.54 -9.04 5.48
C ASN A 230 10.70 -7.82 5.93
N ILE A 231 11.23 -6.60 5.86
CA ILE A 231 10.49 -5.39 6.27
C ILE A 231 9.17 -5.18 5.51
N THR A 232 9.06 -5.76 4.31
CA THR A 232 7.83 -5.74 3.49
C THR A 232 6.75 -6.72 3.97
N ASP A 233 7.08 -7.60 4.92
CA ASP A 233 6.19 -8.63 5.46
C ASP A 233 5.58 -9.49 4.34
N LEU A 234 6.40 -10.34 3.72
CA LEU A 234 5.97 -11.21 2.61
C LEU A 234 4.81 -12.13 2.99
N TYR A 235 4.76 -12.55 4.26
CA TYR A 235 3.69 -13.38 4.79
C TYR A 235 2.32 -12.69 4.80
N ALA A 236 2.27 -11.36 4.69
CA ALA A 236 1.04 -10.58 4.57
C ALA A 236 0.54 -10.35 3.13
N GLN A 237 1.28 -10.82 2.12
CA GLN A 237 1.01 -10.57 0.69
C GLN A 237 0.23 -11.70 0.04
N ASP A 238 -0.60 -11.39 -0.96
CA ASP A 238 -1.19 -12.45 -1.79
C ASP A 238 -0.09 -13.18 -2.55
N LEU A 239 0.92 -12.45 -3.05
CA LEU A 239 2.07 -12.98 -3.77
C LEU A 239 3.37 -12.35 -3.24
N GLY A 240 4.27 -13.17 -2.72
CA GLY A 240 5.57 -12.74 -2.21
C GLY A 240 6.72 -13.35 -3.01
N PHE A 241 7.76 -12.56 -3.26
CA PHE A 241 9.02 -13.03 -3.88
C PHE A 241 10.16 -12.89 -2.86
N MET A 242 10.50 -13.99 -2.21
CA MET A 242 11.65 -14.05 -1.31
C MET A 242 12.90 -14.34 -2.14
N ALA A 243 13.72 -13.31 -2.34
CA ALA A 243 14.93 -13.39 -3.14
C ALA A 243 15.95 -14.33 -2.50
N ILE A 244 16.63 -15.09 -3.36
CA ILE A 244 17.74 -15.96 -2.99
C ILE A 244 18.95 -15.45 -3.74
N ALA A 245 19.95 -14.97 -3.00
CA ALA A 245 21.14 -14.37 -3.57
C ALA A 245 22.38 -15.20 -3.24
N GLU A 246 23.27 -15.33 -4.22
CA GLU A 246 24.59 -15.96 -4.08
C GLU A 246 25.60 -15.01 -4.74
N ASN A 247 26.72 -14.74 -4.07
CA ASN A 247 27.77 -13.84 -4.58
C ASN A 247 27.21 -12.51 -5.11
N TRP A 248 26.35 -11.85 -4.33
CA TRP A 248 25.75 -10.55 -4.64
C TRP A 248 24.80 -10.54 -5.86
N LYS A 249 24.36 -11.71 -6.33
CA LYS A 249 23.44 -11.85 -7.46
C LYS A 249 22.22 -12.68 -7.07
N ILE A 250 21.03 -12.22 -7.45
CA ILE A 250 19.80 -13.01 -7.25
C ILE A 250 19.80 -14.20 -8.21
N THR A 251 19.78 -15.41 -7.67
CA THR A 251 19.72 -16.67 -8.43
C THR A 251 18.29 -17.17 -8.65
N GLY A 252 17.35 -16.65 -7.86
CA GLY A 252 15.91 -16.85 -8.04
C GLY A 252 15.12 -16.45 -6.81
N TYR A 253 13.88 -16.92 -6.73
CA TYR A 253 12.92 -16.52 -5.72
C TYR A 253 12.13 -17.72 -5.23
N ASN A 254 11.98 -17.84 -3.92
CA ASN A 254 10.85 -18.58 -3.38
C ASN A 254 9.59 -17.73 -3.56
N VAL A 255 8.59 -18.30 -4.23
CA VAL A 255 7.30 -17.66 -4.48
C VAL A 255 6.33 -18.08 -3.38
N LEU A 256 5.92 -17.13 -2.55
CA LEU A 256 4.95 -17.33 -1.47
C LEU A 256 3.56 -16.89 -1.94
N VAL A 257 2.51 -17.60 -1.54
CA VAL A 257 1.12 -17.30 -1.94
C VAL A 257 0.14 -17.36 -0.79
N GLY A 258 -0.90 -16.52 -0.83
CA GLY A 258 -2.07 -16.65 0.04
C GLY A 258 -2.03 -15.90 1.38
N GLY A 259 -1.10 -14.96 1.56
CA GLY A 259 -1.06 -14.09 2.73
C GLY A 259 -2.15 -13.03 2.71
N SER A 260 -2.93 -12.93 3.78
CA SER A 260 -3.93 -11.87 3.96
C SER A 260 -4.57 -11.89 5.35
N PHE A 261 -4.61 -10.74 6.00
CA PHE A 261 -5.10 -10.63 7.37
C PHE A 261 -6.53 -10.12 7.57
N GLY A 262 -7.25 -9.74 6.50
CA GLY A 262 -8.63 -9.26 6.67
C GLY A 262 -9.56 -10.38 7.14
N VAL A 263 -10.26 -10.17 8.26
CA VAL A 263 -11.22 -11.12 8.85
C VAL A 263 -12.50 -10.38 9.25
N THR A 264 -13.62 -11.09 9.34
CA THR A 264 -14.88 -10.61 9.90
C THR A 264 -15.24 -11.51 11.08
N PRO A 265 -15.03 -11.09 12.34
CA PRO A 265 -15.15 -11.98 13.50
C PRO A 265 -16.50 -12.69 13.64
N SER A 266 -17.58 -12.07 13.16
CA SER A 266 -18.93 -12.66 13.17
C SER A 266 -19.20 -13.65 12.02
N ALA A 267 -18.22 -13.91 11.15
CA ALA A 267 -18.34 -14.84 10.03
C ALA A 267 -17.25 -15.91 10.14
N GLU A 268 -17.63 -17.10 10.63
CA GLU A 268 -16.74 -18.24 10.89
C GLU A 268 -15.89 -18.65 9.67
N LYS A 269 -16.45 -18.48 8.47
CA LYS A 269 -15.75 -18.74 7.20
C LYS A 269 -14.62 -17.75 6.87
N THR A 270 -14.37 -16.76 7.72
CA THR A 270 -13.29 -15.79 7.53
C THR A 270 -12.22 -15.97 8.60
N PHE A 271 -10.97 -16.00 8.18
CA PHE A 271 -9.81 -16.26 9.03
C PHE A 271 -8.61 -15.47 8.50
N VAL A 272 -7.59 -15.23 9.32
CA VAL A 272 -6.31 -14.68 8.87
C VAL A 272 -5.43 -15.77 8.28
N ALA A 273 -4.61 -15.44 7.28
CA ALA A 273 -3.67 -16.39 6.70
C ALA A 273 -2.32 -15.72 6.44
N VAL A 274 -1.25 -16.44 6.71
CA VAL A 274 0.11 -16.11 6.26
C VAL A 274 0.40 -16.79 4.93
N ALA A 275 1.23 -16.17 4.09
CA ALA A 275 1.59 -16.72 2.79
C ALA A 275 2.42 -18.00 2.93
N GLN A 276 2.21 -18.97 2.03
CA GLN A 276 2.89 -20.27 2.03
C GLN A 276 3.84 -20.38 0.84
N PRO A 277 5.07 -20.93 0.99
CA PRO A 277 5.96 -21.19 -0.13
C PRO A 277 5.35 -22.19 -1.12
N MET A 278 5.12 -21.77 -2.37
CA MET A 278 4.50 -22.59 -3.41
C MET A 278 5.53 -23.22 -4.35
N CYS A 279 6.51 -22.44 -4.80
CA CYS A 279 7.52 -22.90 -5.75
C CYS A 279 8.79 -22.04 -5.69
N PHE A 280 9.82 -22.49 -6.39
CA PHE A 280 10.97 -21.69 -6.77
C PHE A 280 10.82 -21.21 -8.22
N ALA A 281 11.15 -19.95 -8.47
CA ALA A 281 11.17 -19.35 -9.81
C ALA A 281 12.52 -18.68 -10.07
N SER A 282 13.12 -18.92 -11.24
CA SER A 282 14.28 -18.15 -11.68
C SER A 282 13.87 -16.71 -12.04
N PRO A 283 14.82 -15.75 -12.14
CA PRO A 283 14.49 -14.37 -12.48
C PRO A 283 13.68 -14.20 -13.77
N SER A 284 13.94 -15.03 -14.79
CA SER A 284 13.21 -14.98 -16.07
C SER A 284 11.79 -15.55 -15.98
N GLN A 285 11.47 -16.33 -14.94
CA GLN A 285 10.16 -16.95 -14.77
C GLN A 285 9.19 -16.06 -13.98
N VAL A 286 9.68 -15.07 -13.23
CA VAL A 286 8.89 -14.30 -12.25
C VAL A 286 7.62 -13.68 -12.86
N LEU A 287 7.71 -13.03 -14.01
CA LEU A 287 6.55 -12.39 -14.64
C LEU A 287 5.51 -13.41 -15.11
N GLY A 288 5.95 -14.51 -15.72
CA GLY A 288 5.05 -15.59 -16.15
C GLY A 288 4.35 -16.28 -14.97
N VAL A 289 5.06 -16.51 -13.86
CA VAL A 289 4.45 -17.03 -12.63
C VAL A 289 3.46 -16.03 -12.02
N THR A 290 3.81 -14.73 -12.02
CA THR A 290 2.91 -13.66 -11.55
C THR A 290 1.60 -13.67 -12.34
N GLU A 291 1.69 -13.71 -13.67
CA GLU A 291 0.54 -13.77 -14.56
C GLU A 291 -0.32 -15.01 -14.29
N ALA A 292 0.30 -16.18 -14.19
CA ALA A 292 -0.40 -17.43 -13.91
C ALA A 292 -1.15 -17.38 -12.57
N VAL A 293 -0.50 -16.97 -11.48
CA VAL A 293 -1.13 -16.83 -10.16
C VAL A 293 -2.30 -15.84 -10.20
N MET A 294 -2.12 -14.69 -10.85
CA MET A 294 -3.17 -13.68 -10.96
C MET A 294 -4.36 -14.19 -11.80
N LYS A 295 -4.11 -14.91 -12.89
CA LYS A 295 -5.18 -15.53 -13.70
C LYS A 295 -5.92 -16.62 -12.93
N VAL A 296 -5.24 -17.46 -12.16
CA VAL A 296 -5.91 -18.45 -11.29
C VAL A 296 -6.81 -17.74 -10.27
N GLN A 297 -6.32 -16.69 -9.61
CA GLN A 297 -7.15 -15.91 -8.70
C GLN A 297 -8.32 -15.20 -9.42
N ARG A 298 -8.10 -14.70 -10.64
CA ARG A 298 -9.12 -14.04 -11.46
C ARG A 298 -10.24 -14.99 -11.83
N ASP A 299 -9.89 -16.20 -12.25
CA ASP A 299 -10.81 -17.15 -12.88
C ASP A 299 -11.53 -18.03 -11.83
N PHE A 300 -10.89 -18.30 -10.69
CA PHE A 300 -11.41 -19.21 -9.66
C PHE A 300 -11.68 -18.57 -8.30
N GLY A 301 -11.26 -17.32 -8.07
CA GLY A 301 -11.56 -16.63 -6.82
C GLY A 301 -13.05 -16.30 -6.68
N ASN A 302 -13.59 -16.40 -5.47
CA ASN A 302 -15.03 -16.20 -5.23
C ASN A 302 -15.47 -14.76 -5.57
N ARG A 303 -16.51 -14.63 -6.41
CA ARG A 303 -17.09 -13.34 -6.84
C ARG A 303 -18.50 -13.08 -6.28
N SER A 304 -19.06 -14.05 -5.57
CA SER A 304 -20.40 -14.02 -4.97
C SER A 304 -20.38 -13.36 -3.60
N ASP A 305 -19.44 -13.76 -2.72
CA ASP A 305 -19.21 -13.20 -1.40
C ASP A 305 -17.80 -12.59 -1.27
N ARG A 306 -17.77 -11.26 -1.25
CA ARG A 306 -16.54 -10.46 -1.14
C ARG A 306 -15.76 -10.70 0.14
N LYS A 307 -16.37 -11.23 1.22
CA LYS A 307 -15.68 -11.58 2.48
C LYS A 307 -14.70 -12.73 2.29
N ILE A 308 -14.98 -13.62 1.33
CA ILE A 308 -14.16 -14.80 1.00
C ILE A 308 -13.52 -14.73 -0.40
N ALA A 309 -13.47 -13.54 -1.00
CA ALA A 309 -12.97 -13.33 -2.37
C ALA A 309 -11.43 -13.25 -2.50
N ARG A 310 -10.68 -13.20 -1.40
CA ARG A 310 -9.21 -13.13 -1.43
C ARG A 310 -8.58 -14.50 -1.67
N MET A 311 -7.40 -14.52 -2.28
CA MET A 311 -6.74 -15.75 -2.72
C MET A 311 -6.46 -16.76 -1.59
N LYS A 312 -6.28 -16.30 -0.35
CA LYS A 312 -6.16 -17.18 0.82
C LYS A 312 -7.30 -18.20 0.96
N TYR A 313 -8.53 -17.82 0.58
CA TYR A 313 -9.69 -18.70 0.70
C TYR A 313 -9.73 -19.72 -0.42
N LEU A 314 -9.33 -19.31 -1.63
CA LEU A 314 -9.16 -20.22 -2.76
C LEU A 314 -8.12 -21.30 -2.42
N ILE A 315 -6.96 -20.90 -1.90
CA ILE A 315 -5.91 -21.82 -1.45
C ILE A 315 -6.40 -22.71 -0.31
N HIS A 316 -7.10 -22.14 0.68
CA HIS A 316 -7.65 -22.93 1.79
C HIS A 316 -8.64 -24.01 1.32
N HIS A 317 -9.54 -23.68 0.39
CA HIS A 317 -10.52 -24.65 -0.13
C HIS A 317 -9.90 -25.70 -1.05
N TRP A 318 -8.88 -25.34 -1.83
CA TRP A 318 -8.26 -26.27 -2.78
C TRP A 318 -7.12 -27.08 -2.18
N GLY A 319 -6.46 -26.56 -1.14
CA GLY A 319 -5.12 -26.98 -0.74
C GLY A 319 -4.04 -26.37 -1.65
N LEU A 320 -2.84 -26.18 -1.10
CA LEU A 320 -1.72 -25.57 -1.80
C LEU A 320 -1.28 -26.36 -3.04
N GLU A 321 -1.26 -27.70 -2.95
CA GLU A 321 -0.84 -28.57 -4.06
C GLU A 321 -1.75 -28.42 -5.29
N ARG A 322 -3.07 -28.48 -5.09
CA ARG A 322 -4.03 -28.29 -6.19
C ARG A 322 -3.95 -26.87 -6.77
N PHE A 323 -3.73 -25.87 -5.91
CA PHE A 323 -3.52 -24.50 -6.37
C PHE A 323 -2.25 -24.40 -7.23
N LYS A 324 -1.13 -24.99 -6.80
CA LYS A 324 0.13 -25.04 -7.57
C LYS A 324 -0.07 -25.70 -8.92
N GLN A 325 -0.73 -26.86 -8.97
CA GLN A 325 -1.03 -27.56 -10.23
C GLN A 325 -1.80 -26.65 -11.20
N LYS A 326 -2.82 -25.92 -10.70
CA LYS A 326 -3.56 -24.98 -11.55
C LYS A 326 -2.70 -23.80 -12.02
N VAL A 327 -1.78 -23.30 -11.18
CA VAL A 327 -0.82 -22.28 -11.57
C VAL A 327 0.12 -22.81 -12.67
N GLU A 328 0.62 -24.04 -12.55
CA GLU A 328 1.47 -24.69 -13.55
C GLU A 328 0.75 -24.87 -14.89
N GLU A 329 -0.56 -25.18 -14.88
CA GLU A 329 -1.38 -25.23 -16.10
C GLU A 329 -1.44 -23.87 -16.81
N TYR A 330 -1.67 -22.77 -16.06
CA TYR A 330 -1.69 -21.42 -16.63
C TYR A 330 -0.31 -20.91 -17.04
N TYR A 331 0.74 -21.35 -16.33
CA TYR A 331 2.13 -21.03 -16.65
C TYR A 331 2.64 -21.82 -17.87
N GLY A 332 2.10 -23.03 -18.09
CA GLY A 332 2.42 -23.92 -19.21
C GLY A 332 3.55 -24.92 -18.94
N ALA A 333 4.06 -25.01 -17.70
CA ALA A 333 5.11 -25.96 -17.33
C ALA A 333 5.13 -26.23 -15.81
N PRO A 334 5.74 -27.35 -15.37
CA PRO A 334 6.00 -27.58 -13.95
C PRO A 334 6.94 -26.52 -13.34
N LEU A 335 6.70 -26.17 -12.09
CA LEU A 335 7.51 -25.24 -11.30
C LEU A 335 8.28 -26.01 -10.23
N ALA A 336 9.56 -25.66 -10.09
CA ALA A 336 10.45 -26.29 -9.11
C ALA A 336 9.93 -26.10 -7.68
N PRO A 337 10.18 -27.05 -6.76
CA PRO A 337 9.82 -26.88 -5.36
C PRO A 337 10.58 -25.69 -4.74
N PRO A 338 10.02 -25.03 -3.71
CA PRO A 338 10.71 -23.95 -3.01
C PRO A 338 12.01 -24.46 -2.37
N ARG A 339 13.03 -23.59 -2.31
CA ARG A 339 14.28 -23.85 -1.57
C ARG A 339 14.05 -23.70 -0.05
N PRO A 340 14.81 -24.36 0.82
CA PRO A 340 14.64 -24.29 2.28
C PRO A 340 15.23 -22.99 2.86
N VAL A 341 14.62 -21.85 2.52
CA VAL A 341 15.02 -20.51 2.97
C VAL A 341 13.90 -19.94 3.83
N VAL A 342 14.28 -19.39 4.99
CA VAL A 342 13.38 -18.79 5.97
C VAL A 342 13.81 -17.36 6.26
N VAL A 343 12.88 -16.52 6.71
CA VAL A 343 13.19 -15.17 7.18
C VAL A 343 14.06 -15.25 8.43
N THR A 344 15.12 -14.43 8.47
CA THR A 344 16.06 -14.35 9.59
C THR A 344 16.01 -12.99 10.28
N GLU A 345 15.75 -11.91 9.53
CA GLU A 345 15.85 -10.54 10.05
C GLU A 345 14.83 -9.57 9.43
N LEU A 346 14.66 -8.42 10.08
CA LEU A 346 13.90 -7.27 9.62
C LEU A 346 14.83 -6.05 9.62
N ASN A 347 14.91 -5.34 8.50
CA ASN A 347 15.67 -4.10 8.41
C ASN A 347 14.73 -2.91 8.23
N ASP A 348 14.55 -2.11 9.28
CA ASP A 348 13.67 -0.94 9.24
C ASP A 348 14.29 0.28 8.53
N GLY A 349 15.61 0.27 8.34
CA GLY A 349 16.38 1.34 7.70
C GLY A 349 16.37 2.69 8.44
N LEU A 350 16.05 2.72 9.73
CA LEU A 350 15.97 3.98 10.50
C LEU A 350 17.30 4.34 11.17
N GLY A 351 17.56 5.64 11.28
CA GLY A 351 18.83 6.21 11.73
C GLY A 351 19.84 6.39 10.59
N TRP A 352 21.08 6.71 10.92
CA TRP A 352 22.19 6.86 9.97
C TRP A 352 22.81 5.54 9.53
N HIS A 353 22.97 5.36 8.22
CA HIS A 353 23.59 4.17 7.63
C HIS A 353 24.48 4.53 6.44
N ALA A 354 25.62 3.87 6.31
CA ALA A 354 26.44 3.98 5.11
C ALA A 354 25.77 3.21 3.97
N GLN A 355 25.70 3.82 2.78
CA GLN A 355 25.19 3.14 1.59
C GLN A 355 26.22 2.17 1.00
N GLY A 356 27.52 2.43 1.19
CA GLY A 356 28.61 1.63 0.61
C GLY A 356 29.22 2.22 -0.67
N ASP A 357 28.75 3.38 -1.13
CA ASP A 357 29.29 4.16 -2.25
C ASP A 357 29.92 5.50 -1.81
N GLY A 358 30.30 5.61 -0.54
CA GLY A 358 30.80 6.83 0.07
C GLY A 358 29.71 7.84 0.46
N LYS A 359 28.43 7.51 0.26
CA LYS A 359 27.28 8.27 0.73
C LYS A 359 26.57 7.58 1.89
N TRP A 360 25.64 8.30 2.48
CA TRP A 360 24.81 7.88 3.60
C TRP A 360 23.33 7.94 3.25
N PHE A 361 22.53 7.22 4.02
CA PHE A 361 21.10 7.48 4.12
C PHE A 361 20.70 7.65 5.57
N TYR A 362 19.61 8.38 5.76
CA TYR A 362 18.99 8.57 7.08
C TYR A 362 17.52 8.18 7.01
N GLY A 363 17.10 7.21 7.82
CA GLY A 363 15.69 6.91 7.99
C GLY A 363 15.09 7.64 9.19
N LEU A 364 14.07 8.46 8.93
CA LEU A 364 13.32 9.18 9.96
C LEU A 364 12.07 8.40 10.33
N ASN A 365 11.93 8.06 11.61
CA ASN A 365 10.68 7.56 12.15
C ASN A 365 9.58 8.62 12.00
N VAL A 366 8.47 8.24 11.38
CA VAL A 366 7.28 9.08 11.34
C VAL A 366 6.18 8.34 12.09
N GLU A 367 5.83 8.81 13.28
CA GLU A 367 4.84 8.15 14.12
C GLU A 367 3.50 8.03 13.36
N ASN A 368 3.08 6.79 13.17
CA ASN A 368 1.92 6.44 12.35
C ASN A 368 1.95 7.03 10.94
N GLY A 369 3.12 7.35 10.37
CA GLY A 369 3.25 7.95 9.05
C GLY A 369 2.49 9.26 8.84
N ARG A 370 2.04 9.94 9.90
CA ARG A 370 1.30 11.20 9.79
C ARG A 370 2.28 12.37 9.69
N ILE A 371 2.31 12.98 8.52
CA ILE A 371 3.07 14.21 8.27
C ILE A 371 2.14 15.39 8.50
N LYS A 372 2.41 16.16 9.56
CA LYS A 372 1.67 17.36 9.94
C LYS A 372 2.60 18.31 10.69
N ASP A 373 2.14 19.54 10.86
CA ASP A 373 2.67 20.44 11.87
C ASP A 373 1.61 20.57 12.98
N GLU A 374 2.00 20.35 14.23
CA GLU A 374 1.11 20.42 15.40
C GLU A 374 1.91 20.76 16.66
N GLY A 375 1.50 21.81 17.37
CA GLY A 375 2.26 22.32 18.52
C GLY A 375 3.71 22.63 18.13
N ASP A 376 4.66 22.10 18.92
CA ASP A 376 6.10 22.23 18.68
C ASP A 376 6.63 21.31 17.58
N LEU A 377 5.88 20.26 17.20
CA LEU A 377 6.28 19.35 16.14
C LEU A 377 5.98 20.00 14.78
N ARG A 378 7.02 20.42 14.07
CA ARG A 378 6.94 21.04 12.74
C ARG A 378 7.46 20.09 11.65
N LEU A 379 6.98 18.84 11.64
CA LEU A 379 7.49 17.79 10.74
C LEU A 379 7.27 18.15 9.26
N LYS A 380 6.09 18.63 8.88
CA LYS A 380 5.82 19.02 7.48
C LYS A 380 6.76 20.15 7.05
N THR A 381 6.95 21.16 7.91
CA THR A 381 7.90 22.26 7.65
C THR A 381 9.33 21.74 7.49
N ALA A 382 9.79 20.85 8.38
CA ALA A 382 11.13 20.26 8.29
C ALA A 382 11.33 19.46 7.00
N LEU A 383 10.36 18.63 6.61
CA LEU A 383 10.44 17.85 5.37
C LEU A 383 10.51 18.75 4.14
N ARG A 384 9.72 19.83 4.09
CA ARG A 384 9.80 20.82 3.00
C ARG A 384 11.19 21.43 2.90
N GLU A 385 11.80 21.79 4.03
CA GLU A 385 13.14 22.36 4.03
C GLU A 385 14.19 21.35 3.57
N VAL A 386 14.16 20.11 4.06
CA VAL A 386 15.09 19.05 3.61
C VAL A 386 14.97 18.85 2.10
N CYS A 387 13.74 18.74 1.58
CA CYS A 387 13.51 18.55 0.15
C CYS A 387 14.01 19.73 -0.70
N ARG A 388 13.91 20.97 -0.19
CA ARG A 388 14.37 22.17 -0.93
C ARG A 388 15.87 22.42 -0.83
N THR A 389 16.49 22.07 0.30
CA THR A 389 17.89 22.44 0.58
C THR A 389 18.87 21.31 0.31
N LEU A 390 18.49 20.07 0.62
CA LEU A 390 19.31 18.88 0.41
C LEU A 390 18.85 18.08 -0.82
N ALA A 391 17.56 18.18 -1.18
CA ALA A 391 16.93 17.51 -2.32
C ALA A 391 17.28 16.02 -2.49
N PRO A 392 17.31 15.19 -1.42
CA PRO A 392 17.65 13.79 -1.55
C PRO A 392 16.57 13.02 -2.31
N PRO A 393 16.92 11.93 -3.00
CA PRO A 393 15.96 10.88 -3.33
C PRO A 393 15.37 10.29 -2.05
N LEU A 394 14.09 9.94 -2.08
CA LEU A 394 13.34 9.50 -0.91
C LEU A 394 12.84 8.07 -1.08
N ARG A 395 12.70 7.35 0.04
CA ARG A 395 12.05 6.03 0.06
C ARG A 395 11.09 5.89 1.23
N LEU A 396 9.82 5.61 0.93
CA LEU A 396 8.78 5.33 1.92
C LEU A 396 8.89 3.90 2.43
N THR A 397 8.76 3.68 3.73
CA THR A 397 8.92 2.34 4.33
C THR A 397 7.57 1.65 4.57
N PRO A 398 7.51 0.31 4.56
CA PRO A 398 6.32 -0.44 4.97
C PRO A 398 5.92 -0.22 6.45
N HIS A 399 6.83 0.38 7.23
CA HIS A 399 6.67 0.84 8.60
C HIS A 399 6.23 2.31 8.70
N GLN A 400 5.68 2.86 7.62
CA GLN A 400 5.07 4.20 7.60
C GLN A 400 6.08 5.34 7.83
N SER A 401 7.37 5.09 7.59
CA SER A 401 8.45 6.05 7.79
C SER A 401 9.06 6.49 6.46
N ILE A 402 10.06 7.36 6.48
CA ILE A 402 10.72 7.91 5.28
C ILE A 402 12.25 7.83 5.40
N ILE A 403 12.91 7.49 4.30
CA ILE A 403 14.38 7.44 4.18
C ILE A 403 14.85 8.52 3.19
N PHE A 404 15.82 9.32 3.61
CA PHE A 404 16.57 10.27 2.79
C PHE A 404 17.84 9.59 2.28
N CYS A 405 17.92 9.35 0.98
CA CYS A 405 19.01 8.62 0.35
C CYS A 405 20.10 9.56 -0.16
N ASP A 406 21.25 8.98 -0.52
CA ASP A 406 22.34 9.65 -1.23
C ASP A 406 22.87 10.93 -0.55
N LEU A 407 22.78 11.01 0.77
CA LEU A 407 23.29 12.12 1.56
C LEU A 407 24.81 12.08 1.63
N LYS A 408 25.45 13.25 1.55
CA LYS A 408 26.88 13.39 1.81
C LYS A 408 27.10 13.42 3.32
N GLU A 409 28.31 13.05 3.77
CA GLU A 409 28.71 13.21 5.17
C GLU A 409 28.48 14.66 5.66
N SER A 410 28.77 15.65 4.80
CA SER A 410 28.57 17.08 5.10
C SER A 410 27.10 17.46 5.36
N ASP A 411 26.14 16.68 4.86
CA ASP A 411 24.71 16.97 5.00
C ASP A 411 24.18 16.56 6.37
N ARG A 412 24.92 15.72 7.11
CA ARG A 412 24.52 15.16 8.40
C ARG A 412 24.20 16.22 9.45
N ALA A 413 25.11 17.17 9.64
CA ALA A 413 24.91 18.25 10.60
C ALA A 413 23.70 19.12 10.21
N ARG A 414 23.53 19.41 8.92
CA ARG A 414 22.42 20.22 8.42
C ARG A 414 21.07 19.51 8.58
N LEU A 415 20.99 18.22 8.26
CA LEU A 415 19.77 17.44 8.41
C LEU A 415 19.33 17.39 9.88
N VAL A 416 20.28 17.13 10.79
CA VAL A 416 20.03 17.12 12.25
C VAL A 416 19.56 18.48 12.73
N GLU A 417 20.22 19.57 12.32
CA GLU A 417 19.83 20.94 12.66
C GLU A 417 18.38 21.24 12.23
N ILE A 418 18.02 20.89 10.98
CA ILE A 418 16.67 21.09 10.45
C ILE A 418 15.63 20.35 11.30
N PHE A 419 15.87 19.09 11.66
CA PHE A 419 14.91 18.34 12.49
C PHE A 419 14.80 18.91 13.90
N ARG A 420 15.93 19.13 14.58
CA ARG A 420 15.97 19.60 15.98
C ARG A 420 15.28 20.95 16.15
N ARG A 421 15.57 21.93 15.28
CA ARG A 421 14.97 23.27 15.37
C ARG A 421 13.47 23.31 15.06
N ASN A 422 12.96 22.26 14.41
CA ASN A 422 11.54 22.07 14.08
C ASN A 422 10.84 21.11 15.05
N GLY A 423 11.46 20.78 16.20
CA GLY A 423 10.86 19.88 17.19
C GLY A 423 10.68 18.43 16.72
N VAL A 424 11.38 18.03 15.66
CA VAL A 424 11.32 16.67 15.12
C VAL A 424 12.41 15.82 15.81
N PRO A 425 12.05 14.79 16.59
CA PRO A 425 13.03 13.88 17.18
C PRO A 425 13.78 13.11 16.09
N LEU A 426 15.06 12.83 16.33
CA LEU A 426 15.80 11.90 15.50
C LEU A 426 15.36 10.46 15.82
N SER A 427 15.58 9.54 14.89
CA SER A 427 15.21 8.13 15.06
C SER A 427 15.97 7.46 16.22
N GLU A 428 17.15 7.98 16.54
CA GLU A 428 17.97 7.57 17.69
C GLU A 428 17.40 8.04 19.04
N ASP A 429 16.52 9.05 19.06
CA ASP A 429 15.85 9.51 20.28
C ASP A 429 14.53 8.76 20.56
N ILE A 430 14.11 7.89 19.64
CA ILE A 430 12.85 7.15 19.73
C ILE A 430 13.10 5.81 20.44
N SER A 431 12.26 5.50 21.42
CA SER A 431 12.26 4.19 22.09
C SER A 431 12.08 3.03 21.11
N ALA A 432 12.61 1.85 21.47
CA ALA A 432 12.48 0.66 20.62
C ALA A 432 11.00 0.32 20.35
N VAL A 433 10.16 0.33 21.39
CA VAL A 433 8.73 -0.01 21.26
C VAL A 433 7.97 0.97 20.36
N ARG A 434 8.26 2.28 20.42
CA ARG A 434 7.62 3.28 19.57
C ARG A 434 8.06 3.15 18.12
N ARG A 435 9.36 2.94 17.89
CA ARG A 435 9.97 2.71 16.57
C ARG A 435 9.37 1.50 15.85
N TRP A 436 9.06 0.44 16.60
CA TRP A 436 8.45 -0.79 16.08
C TRP A 436 6.91 -0.81 16.19
N SER A 437 6.30 0.34 16.47
CA SER A 437 4.84 0.48 16.55
C SER A 437 4.21 1.02 15.26
N MET A 438 2.97 0.61 14.97
CA MET A 438 2.19 1.17 13.86
C MET A 438 0.68 1.11 14.11
N ALA A 439 -0.02 2.17 13.74
CA ALA A 439 -1.48 2.21 13.68
C ALA A 439 -2.00 2.36 12.24
N CYS A 440 -3.29 2.04 12.04
CA CYS A 440 -4.02 2.46 10.84
C CYS A 440 -4.79 3.76 11.12
N PRO A 441 -5.24 4.50 10.08
CA PRO A 441 -5.97 5.75 10.31
C PRO A 441 -7.19 5.60 11.21
N ALA A 442 -7.99 4.54 11.00
CA ALA A 442 -9.25 4.30 11.72
C ALA A 442 -10.17 5.55 11.73
N LEU A 443 -10.66 5.97 12.89
CA LEU A 443 -11.47 7.17 13.02
C LEU A 443 -10.63 8.44 12.76
N PRO A 444 -11.23 9.52 12.22
CA PRO A 444 -12.66 9.66 11.95
C PRO A 444 -13.05 9.30 10.51
N THR A 445 -12.11 9.09 9.58
CA THR A 445 -12.42 9.01 8.14
C THR A 445 -12.62 7.58 7.63
N CYS A 446 -12.17 6.54 8.35
CA CYS A 446 -12.40 5.17 7.93
C CYS A 446 -13.84 4.75 8.21
N GLY A 447 -14.63 4.56 7.16
CA GLY A 447 -16.01 4.05 7.26
C GLY A 447 -16.17 2.64 7.84
N LEU A 448 -15.06 1.90 8.04
CA LEU A 448 -15.06 0.55 8.62
C LEU A 448 -14.56 0.50 10.08
N ALA A 449 -14.02 1.58 10.61
CA ALA A 449 -13.48 1.60 11.96
C ALA A 449 -14.60 1.43 13.00
N VAL A 450 -14.39 0.57 14.00
CA VAL A 450 -15.30 0.40 15.14
C VAL A 450 -14.78 1.11 16.39
N THR A 451 -13.48 1.45 16.42
CA THR A 451 -12.83 2.23 17.46
C THR A 451 -11.59 2.94 16.90
N GLU A 452 -10.85 3.62 17.77
CA GLU A 452 -9.66 4.40 17.43
C GLU A 452 -8.49 3.51 17.00
N SER A 453 -7.45 4.16 16.48
CA SER A 453 -6.17 3.53 16.24
C SER A 453 -5.07 4.58 16.26
N GLU A 454 -4.82 5.27 15.14
CA GLU A 454 -3.78 6.28 14.99
C GLU A 454 -3.81 7.38 16.05
N ARG A 455 -5.00 7.84 16.44
CA ARG A 455 -5.16 8.93 17.42
C ARG A 455 -4.84 8.55 18.87
N ILE A 456 -4.87 7.25 19.20
CA ILE A 456 -4.67 6.78 20.58
C ILE A 456 -3.40 5.95 20.77
N LEU A 457 -2.80 5.43 19.68
CA LEU A 457 -1.58 4.63 19.80
C LEU A 457 -0.47 5.40 20.52
N PRO A 458 -0.19 6.69 20.24
CA PRO A 458 0.90 7.41 20.91
C PRO A 458 0.78 7.38 22.44
N SER A 459 -0.38 7.72 23.00
CA SER A 459 -0.58 7.72 24.46
C SER A 459 -0.62 6.33 25.10
N MET A 460 -0.93 5.29 24.32
CA MET A 460 -0.76 3.90 24.77
C MET A 460 0.70 3.48 24.79
N ILE A 461 1.50 3.95 23.82
CA ILE A 461 2.95 3.70 23.80
C ILE A 461 3.65 4.45 24.93
N ASP A 462 3.24 5.69 25.26
CA ASP A 462 3.76 6.43 26.43
C ASP A 462 3.64 5.60 27.73
N GLN A 463 2.49 4.93 27.92
CA GLN A 463 2.25 4.06 29.07
C GLN A 463 3.11 2.81 29.02
N LEU A 464 3.23 2.18 27.84
CA LEU A 464 4.05 0.97 27.67
C LEU A 464 5.54 1.25 27.88
N GLU A 465 6.05 2.40 27.43
CA GLU A 465 7.42 2.85 27.69
C GLU A 465 7.70 2.93 29.20
N THR A 466 6.78 3.52 29.98
CA THR A 466 6.90 3.62 31.43
C THR A 466 7.02 2.24 32.10
N GLU A 467 6.19 1.29 31.68
CA GLU A 467 6.22 -0.08 32.21
C GLU A 467 7.50 -0.81 31.79
N LEU A 468 7.92 -0.70 30.52
CA LEU A 468 9.15 -1.31 30.02
C LEU A 468 10.38 -0.78 30.75
N ASP A 469 10.46 0.52 30.99
CA ASP A 469 11.56 1.13 31.74
C ASP A 469 11.61 0.63 33.18
N SER A 470 10.45 0.50 33.83
CA SER A 470 10.37 -0.04 35.20
C SER A 470 10.86 -1.50 35.31
N LEU A 471 10.75 -2.25 34.20
CA LEU A 471 11.20 -3.64 34.07
C LEU A 471 12.62 -3.77 33.52
N GLY A 472 13.28 -2.67 33.13
CA GLY A 472 14.59 -2.69 32.47
C GLY A 472 14.56 -3.22 31.03
N LEU A 473 13.40 -3.15 30.36
CA LEU A 473 13.15 -3.69 29.03
C LEU A 473 13.01 -2.60 27.94
N GLY A 474 13.38 -1.35 28.22
CA GLY A 474 13.23 -0.23 27.26
C GLY A 474 14.00 -0.39 25.94
N GLY A 475 15.03 -1.25 25.92
CA GLY A 475 15.80 -1.59 24.71
C GLY A 475 15.28 -2.79 23.92
N GLU A 476 14.25 -3.49 24.40
CA GLU A 476 13.73 -4.69 23.74
C GLU A 476 13.03 -4.36 22.42
N VAL A 477 13.31 -5.17 21.40
CA VAL A 477 12.76 -4.97 20.05
C VAL A 477 11.62 -5.94 19.82
N PHE A 478 10.40 -5.41 19.82
CA PHE A 478 9.19 -6.14 19.47
C PHE A 478 8.17 -5.22 18.80
N THR A 479 7.31 -5.80 17.97
CA THR A 479 6.31 -5.07 17.20
C THR A 479 5.01 -4.89 17.95
N THR A 480 4.51 -3.65 17.99
CA THR A 480 3.20 -3.32 18.54
C THR A 480 2.31 -2.71 17.46
N ARG A 481 1.24 -3.40 17.05
CA ARG A 481 0.45 -2.98 15.88
C ARG A 481 -1.02 -2.83 16.22
N MET A 482 -1.59 -1.66 15.92
CA MET A 482 -2.96 -1.31 16.26
C MET A 482 -3.83 -1.09 15.02
N THR A 483 -5.07 -1.59 15.07
CA THR A 483 -6.08 -1.34 14.05
C THR A 483 -7.44 -1.08 14.66
N GLY A 484 -8.18 -0.11 14.11
CA GLY A 484 -9.52 0.22 14.61
C GLY A 484 -10.63 -0.74 14.18
N CYS A 485 -10.31 -1.80 13.42
CA CYS A 485 -11.24 -2.87 13.06
C CYS A 485 -10.49 -4.14 12.58
N PRO A 486 -11.19 -5.29 12.45
CA PRO A 486 -10.55 -6.58 12.11
C PRO A 486 -9.99 -6.70 10.67
N ASN A 487 -10.04 -5.64 9.85
CA ASN A 487 -9.47 -5.67 8.50
C ASN A 487 -7.94 -5.78 8.46
N GLY A 488 -7.24 -5.45 9.56
CA GLY A 488 -5.80 -5.65 9.69
C GLY A 488 -4.93 -4.72 8.83
N CYS A 489 -5.34 -3.45 8.62
CA CYS A 489 -4.61 -2.50 7.77
C CYS A 489 -3.17 -2.21 8.24
N ALA A 490 -2.93 -2.26 9.56
CA ALA A 490 -1.62 -2.12 10.17
C ALA A 490 -0.92 -3.45 10.43
N ARG A 491 -1.43 -4.58 9.89
CA ARG A 491 -0.86 -5.93 10.02
C ARG A 491 -0.72 -6.45 11.48
N PRO A 492 -1.76 -6.35 12.33
CA PRO A 492 -1.69 -6.71 13.75
C PRO A 492 -1.70 -8.21 14.05
N TYR A 493 -1.83 -9.07 13.02
CA TYR A 493 -1.92 -10.52 13.15
C TYR A 493 -0.59 -11.24 12.85
N ASN A 494 0.46 -10.45 12.60
CA ASN A 494 1.82 -10.91 12.37
C ASN A 494 2.75 -9.93 13.10
N SER A 495 2.52 -9.80 14.41
CA SER A 495 3.23 -8.92 15.33
C SER A 495 3.21 -9.50 16.72
N ASP A 496 4.22 -9.17 17.51
CA ASP A 496 4.38 -9.65 18.88
C ASP A 496 3.21 -9.21 19.77
N ILE A 497 2.75 -7.96 19.61
CA ILE A 497 1.54 -7.44 20.27
C ILE A 497 0.60 -6.82 19.23
N GLY A 498 -0.52 -7.47 18.99
CA GLY A 498 -1.59 -7.01 18.11
C GLY A 498 -2.78 -6.43 18.86
N LEU A 499 -3.21 -5.22 18.51
CA LEU A 499 -4.40 -4.56 19.04
C LEU A 499 -5.46 -4.41 17.94
N VAL A 500 -6.53 -5.21 18.02
CA VAL A 500 -7.58 -5.26 16.99
C VAL A 500 -8.90 -4.76 17.54
N GLY A 501 -9.37 -3.63 17.05
CA GLY A 501 -10.64 -3.01 17.42
C GLY A 501 -11.81 -3.98 17.27
N LYS A 502 -12.57 -4.18 18.36
CA LYS A 502 -13.70 -5.12 18.45
C LYS A 502 -15.03 -4.38 18.53
N THR A 503 -15.11 -3.38 19.41
CA THR A 503 -16.24 -2.46 19.58
C THR A 503 -15.71 -1.10 20.01
N LYS A 504 -16.57 -0.09 20.22
CA LYS A 504 -16.18 1.21 20.77
C LYS A 504 -15.30 0.99 22.02
N GLU A 505 -14.11 1.59 22.02
CA GLU A 505 -13.12 1.60 23.11
C GLU A 505 -12.66 0.20 23.57
N LYS A 506 -12.84 -0.85 22.76
CA LYS A 506 -12.42 -2.21 23.11
C LYS A 506 -11.58 -2.84 22.00
N TYR A 507 -10.47 -3.44 22.41
CA TYR A 507 -9.54 -4.15 21.54
C TYR A 507 -9.46 -5.63 21.92
N THR A 508 -9.28 -6.47 20.91
CA THR A 508 -8.76 -7.83 21.10
C THR A 508 -7.25 -7.73 21.10
N ILE A 509 -6.60 -8.29 22.13
CA ILE A 509 -5.15 -8.40 22.20
C ILE A 509 -4.75 -9.74 21.60
N LEU A 510 -3.77 -9.71 20.69
CA LEU A 510 -3.13 -10.87 20.08
C LEU A 510 -1.67 -10.88 20.52
N LEU A 511 -1.15 -12.06 20.83
CA LEU A 511 0.23 -12.27 21.28
C LEU A 511 0.84 -13.43 20.51
N GLY A 512 2.12 -13.28 20.13
CA GLY A 512 2.84 -14.23 19.27
C GLY A 512 2.31 -14.26 17.83
#